data_AF-A0A251V6X9-F1
#
_entry.id   AF-A0A251V6X9-F1
#
_cell.length_a   1.000
_cell.length_b   1.000
_cell.length_c   1.000
_cell.angle_alpha   90.00
_cell.angle_beta   90.00
_cell.angle_gamma   90.00
#
_symmetry.space_group_name_H-M   'P 1'
#
loop_
_entity.id
_entity.type
_entity.pdbx_description
1 polymer ?
#
loop_
_entity_poly.entity_id
_entity_poly.type
_entity_poly.pdbx_seq_one_letter_code
_entity_poly.pdbx_strand_id
1 'polypeptide(L)'
;MSGVWVFNNGVLRLVGNDSFQGSSRRKVLVHVPTNELVTSYDVLERILSSCGWERYYDDPDLLQFHKRLTTHLISLPRDFNKLKSMHMYDIVVKNRNMFEVRDMYLN
;
A
#
# COMPACT_ATOMS: atom_id res chain seq x y z
N MET A 1 3.38 17.95 2.76
CA MET A 1 2.07 18.19 3.39
C MET A 1 1.42 19.36 2.64
N SER A 2 0.53 19.10 1.70
CA SER A 2 -0.20 20.15 0.95
C SER A 2 -1.67 19.74 0.89
N GLY A 3 -2.52 20.51 1.54
CA GLY A 3 -3.96 20.30 1.63
C GLY A 3 -4.57 21.35 2.54
N VAL A 4 -5.70 21.92 2.14
CA VAL A 4 -6.40 22.94 2.94
C VAL A 4 -7.44 22.24 3.79
N TRP A 5 -7.35 22.40 5.10
CA TRP A 5 -8.43 21.97 5.98
C TRP A 5 -9.57 22.96 5.89
N VAL A 6 -10.74 22.50 5.45
CA VAL A 6 -11.94 23.30 5.36
C VAL A 6 -12.91 22.82 6.42
N PHE A 7 -13.39 23.75 7.23
CA PHE A 7 -14.45 23.50 8.19
C PHE A 7 -15.79 23.89 7.58
N ASN A 8 -16.71 22.93 7.44
CA ASN A 8 -18.04 23.19 6.91
C ASN A 8 -19.09 22.38 7.68
N ASN A 9 -20.16 23.05 8.13
CA ASN A 9 -21.26 22.46 8.89
C ASN A 9 -20.83 21.62 10.11
N GLY A 10 -19.86 22.09 10.89
CA GLY A 10 -19.41 21.41 12.10
C GLY A 10 -18.40 20.27 11.85
N VAL A 11 -18.10 19.95 10.59
CA VAL A 11 -17.18 18.86 10.23
C VAL A 11 -15.90 19.44 9.62
N LEU A 12 -14.75 19.03 10.18
CA LEU A 12 -13.44 19.29 9.57
C LEU A 12 -13.25 18.33 8.40
N ARG A 13 -13.13 18.85 7.18
CA ARG A 13 -12.82 18.08 5.97
C ARG A 13 -11.48 18.54 5.42
N LEU A 14 -10.57 17.59 5.18
CA LEU A 14 -9.36 17.87 4.43
C LEU A 14 -9.72 18.00 2.95
N VAL A 15 -9.77 19.22 2.44
CA VAL A 15 -9.88 19.50 1.00
C VAL A 15 -8.46 19.61 0.49
N GLY A 16 -7.83 18.46 0.34
CA GLY A 16 -6.69 18.32 -0.54
C GLY A 16 -7.23 18.18 -1.95
N ASN A 17 -6.62 18.91 -2.90
CA ASN A 17 -6.48 18.34 -4.23
C ASN A 17 -6.00 16.89 -4.00
N ASP A 18 -6.50 15.90 -4.74
CA ASP A 18 -6.10 14.49 -4.58
C ASP A 18 -4.64 14.27 -5.05
N SER A 19 -3.79 15.28 -4.84
CA SER A 19 -2.41 15.51 -5.26
C SER A 19 -1.39 14.77 -4.40
N PHE A 20 -1.80 13.74 -3.66
CA PHE A 20 -0.92 12.56 -3.56
C PHE A 20 -0.77 11.89 -4.94
N GLN A 21 -1.68 12.16 -5.88
CA GLN A 21 -1.45 12.10 -7.32
C GLN A 21 -0.93 13.46 -7.79
N GLY A 22 0.30 13.79 -7.41
CA GLY A 22 1.05 14.80 -8.16
C GLY A 22 1.08 14.34 -9.60
N SER A 23 0.41 15.10 -10.47
CA SER A 23 0.42 14.95 -11.92
C SER A 23 1.80 14.47 -12.40
N SER A 24 1.85 13.30 -13.07
CA SER A 24 3.02 12.63 -13.68
C SER A 24 3.70 11.45 -12.93
N ARG A 25 3.52 11.22 -11.61
CA ARG A 25 4.29 10.14 -10.92
C ARG A 25 3.40 9.10 -10.23
N ARG A 26 3.16 7.98 -10.91
CA ARG A 26 2.47 6.83 -10.31
C ARG A 26 3.44 6.09 -9.38
N LYS A 27 3.11 5.95 -8.10
CA LYS A 27 3.90 5.10 -7.19
C LYS A 27 3.68 3.63 -7.53
N VAL A 28 4.78 2.86 -7.53
CA VAL A 28 4.77 1.42 -7.76
C VAL A 28 5.53 0.71 -6.63
N LEU A 29 5.07 -0.49 -6.29
CA LEU A 29 5.74 -1.36 -5.33
C LEU A 29 6.66 -2.31 -6.10
N VAL A 30 7.93 -2.39 -5.70
CA VAL A 30 8.97 -3.20 -6.33
C VAL A 30 9.49 -4.22 -5.34
N HIS A 31 9.67 -5.46 -5.78
CA HIS A 31 10.39 -6.48 -5.04
C HIS A 31 11.89 -6.29 -5.25
N VAL A 32 12.60 -5.93 -4.19
CA VAL A 32 14.02 -5.51 -4.28
C VAL A 32 14.93 -6.64 -4.80
N PRO A 33 14.85 -7.89 -4.31
CA PRO A 33 15.71 -8.97 -4.79
C PRO A 33 15.62 -9.28 -6.29
N THR A 34 14.42 -9.20 -6.89
CA THR A 34 14.22 -9.52 -8.32
C THR A 34 14.09 -8.28 -9.21
N ASN A 35 13.98 -7.09 -8.61
CA ASN A 35 13.69 -5.83 -9.28
C ASN A 35 12.38 -5.85 -10.10
N GLU A 36 11.44 -6.74 -9.75
CA GLU A 36 10.15 -6.87 -10.42
C GLU A 36 9.07 -6.00 -9.78
N LEU A 37 8.15 -5.51 -10.61
CA LEU A 37 6.97 -4.77 -10.15
C LEU A 37 5.95 -5.73 -9.54
N VAL A 38 5.35 -5.31 -8.42
CA VAL A 38 4.16 -5.96 -7.87
C VAL A 38 2.95 -5.43 -8.66
N THR A 39 2.41 -6.27 -9.53
CA THR A 39 1.32 -5.90 -10.46
C THR A 39 -0.04 -6.47 -10.06
N SER A 40 -0.10 -7.41 -9.11
CA SER A 40 -1.33 -8.00 -8.60
C SER A 40 -1.17 -8.49 -7.16
N TYR A 41 -2.28 -8.85 -6.52
CA TYR A 41 -2.23 -9.48 -5.19
C TYR A 41 -1.65 -10.89 -5.21
N ASP A 42 -1.78 -11.66 -6.28
CA ASP A 42 -1.14 -12.98 -6.39
C ASP A 42 0.39 -12.86 -6.35
N VAL A 43 0.95 -11.86 -7.05
CA VAL A 43 2.40 -11.58 -7.02
C VAL A 43 2.82 -11.15 -5.62
N LEU A 44 2.07 -10.23 -5.00
CA LEU A 44 2.37 -9.74 -3.65
C LEU A 44 2.33 -10.87 -2.63
N GLU A 45 1.27 -11.68 -2.65
CA GLU A 45 1.06 -12.79 -1.73
C GLU A 45 2.18 -13.83 -1.84
N ARG A 46 2.57 -14.23 -3.05
CA ARG A 46 3.68 -15.16 -3.25
C ARG A 46 4.96 -14.68 -2.56
N ILE A 47 5.28 -13.39 -2.69
CA ILE A 47 6.48 -12.80 -2.07
C ILE A 47 6.30 -12.73 -0.55
N LEU A 48 5.16 -12.23 -0.07
CA LEU A 48 4.86 -12.15 1.36
C LEU A 48 4.89 -13.53 2.03
N SER A 49 4.37 -14.58 1.40
CA SER A 49 4.44 -15.95 1.89
C SER A 49 5.86 -16.47 2.03
N SER A 50 6.75 -16.17 1.08
CA SER A 50 8.19 -16.48 1.22
C SER A 50 8.86 -15.73 2.39
N CYS A 51 8.26 -14.63 2.86
CA CYS A 51 8.71 -13.84 4.00
C CYS A 51 8.00 -14.21 5.32
N GLY A 52 7.20 -15.29 5.34
CA GLY A 52 6.50 -15.80 6.52
C GLY A 52 5.18 -15.09 6.85
N TRP A 53 4.56 -14.44 5.86
CA TRP A 53 3.20 -13.91 5.98
C TRP A 53 2.15 -14.90 5.51
N GLU A 54 1.01 -14.89 6.17
CA GLU A 54 -0.12 -15.77 5.90
C GLU A 54 -1.41 -14.95 5.82
N ARG A 55 -2.40 -15.43 5.05
CA ARG A 55 -3.71 -14.78 4.97
C ARG A 55 -4.38 -14.69 6.33
N TYR A 56 -5.05 -13.57 6.57
CA TYR A 56 -5.83 -13.29 7.77
C TYR A 56 -7.24 -12.88 7.33
N TYR A 57 -8.28 -13.41 7.98
CA TYR A 57 -9.66 -13.41 7.44
C TYR A 57 -10.69 -12.80 8.40
N ASP A 58 -10.29 -11.80 9.21
CA ASP A 58 -11.23 -11.20 10.17
C ASP A 58 -12.21 -10.20 9.54
N ASP A 59 -11.82 -9.56 8.43
CA ASP A 59 -12.64 -8.56 7.76
C ASP A 59 -12.92 -8.99 6.30
N PRO A 60 -14.19 -9.25 5.91
CA PRO A 60 -14.55 -9.69 4.56
C PRO A 60 -14.32 -8.62 3.47
N ASP A 61 -14.24 -7.34 3.86
CA ASP A 61 -14.07 -6.20 2.95
C ASP A 61 -12.59 -5.89 2.68
N LEU A 62 -11.68 -6.53 3.42
CA LEU A 62 -10.24 -6.31 3.32
C LEU A 62 -9.48 -7.56 2.86
N LEU A 63 -8.28 -7.30 2.36
CA LEU A 63 -7.27 -8.29 2.10
C LEU A 63 -6.19 -8.16 3.17
N GLN A 64 -6.13 -9.10 4.11
CA GLN A 64 -5.21 -9.01 5.23
C GLN A 64 -4.17 -10.13 5.25
N PHE A 65 -2.99 -9.78 5.74
CA PHE A 65 -1.89 -10.70 5.97
C PHE A 65 -1.36 -10.51 7.39
N HIS A 66 -1.15 -11.60 8.11
CA HIS A 66 -0.48 -11.61 9.40
C HIS A 66 0.89 -12.26 9.28
N LYS A 67 1.86 -11.80 10.07
CA LYS A 67 3.19 -12.43 10.13
C LYS A 67 3.32 -13.25 11.40
N ARG A 68 3.53 -14.56 11.23
CA ARG A 68 3.56 -15.53 12.33
C ARG A 68 4.56 -15.10 13.41
N LEU A 69 4.17 -15.26 14.68
CA LEU A 69 4.96 -14.89 15.87
C LEU A 69 5.24 -13.37 16.04
N THR A 70 4.56 -12.52 15.29
CA THR A 70 4.63 -11.06 15.45
C THR A 70 3.22 -10.47 15.55
N THR A 71 3.13 -9.22 15.99
CA THR A 71 1.87 -8.45 16.01
C THR A 71 1.63 -7.70 14.70
N HIS A 72 2.41 -7.97 13.64
CA HIS A 72 2.30 -7.24 12.40
C HIS A 72 1.13 -7.73 11.55
N LEU A 73 0.33 -6.77 11.10
CA LEU A 73 -0.80 -6.95 10.18
C LEU A 73 -0.64 -6.00 9.00
N ILE A 74 -0.79 -6.51 7.79
CA ILE A 74 -0.93 -5.69 6.57
C ILE A 74 -2.40 -5.74 6.17
N SER A 75 -3.03 -4.57 6.02
CA SER A 75 -4.43 -4.44 5.60
C SER A 75 -4.51 -3.68 4.28
N LEU A 76 -5.04 -4.34 3.25
CA LEU A 76 -5.13 -3.83 1.89
C LEU A 76 -6.60 -3.85 1.43
N PRO A 77 -6.98 -3.00 0.45
CA PRO A 77 -8.27 -3.15 -0.21
C PRO A 77 -8.35 -4.50 -0.94
N ARG A 78 -9.57 -5.02 -1.14
CA ARG A 78 -9.79 -6.25 -1.94
C ARG A 78 -9.45 -6.09 -3.41
N ASP A 79 -9.66 -4.89 -3.94
CA ASP A 79 -9.38 -4.54 -5.33
C ASP A 79 -7.99 -3.90 -5.43
N PHE A 80 -7.10 -4.53 -6.22
CA PHE A 80 -5.72 -4.07 -6.41
C PHE A 80 -5.66 -2.66 -7.02
N ASN A 81 -6.65 -2.28 -7.83
CA ASN A 81 -6.69 -0.93 -8.42
C ASN A 81 -6.92 0.17 -7.38
N LYS A 82 -7.39 -0.20 -6.18
CA LYS A 82 -7.57 0.72 -5.05
C LYS A 82 -6.32 0.79 -4.16
N LEU A 83 -5.24 0.09 -4.50
CA LEU A 83 -3.99 0.11 -3.75
C LEU A 83 -3.32 1.49 -3.83
N LYS A 84 -3.36 2.24 -2.72
CA LYS A 84 -2.72 3.55 -2.56
C LYS A 84 -1.29 3.45 -2.00
N SER A 85 -0.55 4.54 -2.13
CA SER A 85 0.83 4.68 -1.62
C SER A 85 0.94 4.38 -0.12
N MET A 86 -0.04 4.77 0.70
CA MET A 86 -0.05 4.47 2.14
C MET A 86 0.03 2.96 2.42
N HIS A 87 -0.64 2.14 1.61
CA HIS A 87 -0.61 0.68 1.74
C HIS A 87 0.76 0.13 1.31
N MET A 88 1.32 0.67 0.23
CA MET A 88 2.66 0.29 -0.25
C MET A 88 3.73 0.57 0.80
N TYR A 89 3.71 1.75 1.43
CA TYR A 89 4.67 2.10 2.48
C TYR A 89 4.49 1.24 3.74
N ASP A 90 3.25 0.86 4.07
CA ASP A 90 3.00 -0.07 5.17
C ASP A 90 3.67 -1.43 4.95
N ILE A 91 3.56 -1.97 3.73
CA ILE A 91 4.25 -3.20 3.30
C ILE A 91 5.78 -3.04 3.46
N VAL A 92 6.35 -1.93 2.98
CA VAL A 92 7.80 -1.66 3.05
C VAL A 92 8.30 -1.59 4.50
N VAL A 93 7.60 -0.86 5.37
CA VAL A 93 8.00 -0.71 6.78
C VAL A 93 8.03 -2.06 7.50
N LYS A 94 7.09 -2.95 7.19
CA LYS A 94 6.96 -4.29 7.79
C LYS A 94 7.85 -5.35 7.16
N ASN A 95 8.42 -5.07 5.98
CA ASN A 95 9.26 -5.97 5.20
C ASN A 95 10.50 -5.24 4.69
N ARG A 96 11.26 -4.62 5.61
CA ARG A 96 12.47 -3.87 5.28
C ARG A 96 13.39 -4.70 4.39
N ASN A 97 13.96 -4.06 3.38
CA ASN A 97 14.86 -4.63 2.37
C ASN A 97 14.23 -5.61 1.36
N MET A 98 12.96 -6.01 1.53
CA MET A 98 12.27 -6.86 0.55
C MET A 98 11.51 -6.04 -0.49
N PHE A 99 11.00 -4.88 -0.09
CA PHE A 99 10.21 -4.01 -0.96
C PHE A 99 10.71 -2.58 -0.97
N GLU A 100 10.43 -1.90 -2.07
CA GLU A 100 10.66 -0.46 -2.25
C GLU A 100 9.46 0.17 -2.96
N VAL A 101 9.14 1.42 -2.62
CA VAL A 101 8.17 2.22 -3.40
C VAL A 101 8.92 3.17 -4.32
N ARG A 102 8.72 3.04 -5.64
CA ARG A 102 9.35 3.89 -6.66
C ARG A 102 8.35 4.78 -7.36
N ASP A 103 8.84 5.90 -7.90
CA ASP A 103 8.10 6.73 -8.85
C ASP A 103 8.20 6.12 -10.26
N MET A 104 7.04 5.86 -10.87
CA MET A 104 6.93 5.55 -12.29
C MET A 104 6.60 6.84 -13.02
N TYR A 105 7.53 7.28 -13.86
CA TYR A 105 7.33 8.38 -14.79
C TYR A 105 6.55 7.82 -15.99
N LEU A 106 5.33 8.31 -16.19
CA LEU A 106 4.64 8.09 -17.45
C LEU A 106 5.25 9.10 -18.44
N ASN A 107 5.94 8.59 -19.46
CA ASN A 107 6.40 9.38 -20.60
C ASN A 107 5.21 9.83 -21.46
#